data_AF-A0A8J6EKU4-F1
#
_entry.id   AF-A0A8J6EKU4-F1
#
_cell.length_a   1.000
_cell.length_b   1.000
_cell.length_c   1.000
_cell.angle_alpha   90.00
_cell.angle_beta   90.00
_cell.angle_gamma   90.00
#
_symmetry.space_group_name_H-M   'P 1'
#
loop_
_entity.id
_entity.type
_entity.pdbx_description
1 polymer ?
#
loop_
_entity_poly.entity_id
_entity_poly.type
_entity_poly.pdbx_seq_one_letter_code
_entity_poly.pdbx_strand_id
1 'polypeptide(L)'
;MICRRLRTANKRAGTLETSGWDLEVIKLPSWARAVVPKIFYVTEKAWNYYPYTVTEYTCSFLPKFSIHIETKYEDNKGSNDCIFNNELKDLEREVCFIDIACDEVPERYYKESEDPRNFKSEKTGRGLLRDDWRESQQPIMCSYKLVAVKFEVWGLQTRVEQFVHKVVKDILLIGHRQAFAWVDEWYDMTMDEVREYERTTQEATNRKIGIFPPAISITDIALPSCSRSGHSSAPSTPLTTEAPEFLTVPKDRPRKKSAPETLTLPDPALNTQSMFTNNKSSHPKSNTE
;
A
#
# COMPACT_ATOMS: atom_id res chain seq x y z
N MET A 1 4.10 -7.80 -5.05
CA MET A 1 2.96 -6.85 -4.98
C MET A 1 2.86 -6.22 -6.34
N ILE A 2 1.81 -6.58 -7.07
CA ILE A 2 1.59 -6.18 -8.45
C ILE A 2 0.35 -5.27 -8.42
N CYS A 3 0.43 -4.06 -9.00
CA CYS A 3 -0.59 -3.02 -8.86
C CYS A 3 -1.18 -2.65 -10.21
N ARG A 4 -2.45 -2.94 -10.47
CA ARG A 4 -3.15 -2.45 -11.66
C ARG A 4 -4.05 -1.30 -11.25
N ARG A 5 -3.77 -0.08 -11.71
CA ARG A 5 -4.61 1.09 -11.42
C ARG A 5 -5.38 1.53 -12.67
N LEU A 6 -6.68 1.74 -12.48
CA LEU A 6 -7.68 2.13 -13.47
C LEU A 6 -8.27 3.46 -12.99
N ARG A 7 -8.10 4.52 -13.77
CA ARG A 7 -8.69 5.83 -13.49
C ARG A 7 -9.96 6.02 -14.31
N THR A 8 -11.04 6.43 -13.66
CA THR A 8 -12.27 6.85 -14.35
C THR A 8 -12.62 8.26 -13.90
N ALA A 9 -12.28 9.25 -14.72
CA ALA A 9 -12.63 10.64 -14.43
C ALA A 9 -14.13 10.87 -14.64
N ASN A 10 -14.88 11.16 -13.56
CA ASN A 10 -16.26 11.63 -13.66
C ASN A 10 -16.31 13.15 -13.41
N LYS A 11 -16.42 13.92 -14.50
CA LYS A 11 -16.32 15.40 -14.50
C LYS A 11 -17.32 16.14 -13.59
N ARG A 12 -18.34 15.48 -13.03
CA ARG A 12 -19.36 16.13 -12.19
C ARG A 12 -19.10 16.03 -10.68
N ALA A 13 -18.15 15.20 -10.24
CA ALA A 13 -17.97 14.92 -8.82
C ALA A 13 -16.52 14.50 -8.50
N GLY A 14 -15.54 15.38 -8.71
CA GLY A 14 -14.15 15.12 -8.30
C GLY A 14 -13.45 14.03 -9.12
N THR A 15 -12.27 13.60 -8.67
CA THR A 15 -11.51 12.54 -9.35
C THR A 15 -11.75 11.20 -8.67
N LEU A 16 -12.31 10.23 -9.40
CA LEU A 16 -12.40 8.84 -8.98
C LEU A 16 -11.23 8.04 -9.54
N GLU A 17 -10.58 7.31 -8.65
CA GLU A 17 -9.48 6.41 -8.97
C GLU A 17 -9.77 5.04 -8.39
N THR A 18 -9.44 3.98 -9.14
CA THR A 18 -9.59 2.61 -8.68
C THR A 18 -8.27 1.88 -8.87
N SER A 19 -7.69 1.37 -7.80
CA SER A 19 -6.42 0.62 -7.83
C SER A 19 -6.67 -0.81 -7.37
N GLY A 20 -6.18 -1.81 -8.10
CA GLY A 20 -6.18 -3.21 -7.71
C GLY A 20 -4.77 -3.65 -7.33
N TRP A 21 -4.62 -4.22 -6.14
CA TRP A 21 -3.34 -4.69 -5.61
C TRP A 21 -3.36 -6.21 -5.47
N ASP A 22 -2.56 -6.89 -6.27
CA ASP A 22 -2.27 -8.31 -6.09
C ASP A 22 -1.19 -8.46 -5.02
N LEU A 23 -1.60 -8.99 -3.88
CA LEU A 23 -0.74 -9.26 -2.74
C LEU A 23 -0.23 -10.69 -2.83
N GLU A 24 1.07 -10.84 -3.09
CA GLU A 24 1.73 -12.12 -2.91
C GLU A 24 1.78 -12.46 -1.42
N VAL A 25 1.26 -13.64 -1.07
CA VAL A 25 1.14 -14.15 0.31
C VAL A 25 2.45 -14.04 1.09
N ILE A 26 3.61 -14.08 0.41
CA ILE A 26 4.95 -13.99 1.00
C ILE A 26 5.16 -12.71 1.83
N LYS A 27 4.45 -11.62 1.52
CA LYS A 27 4.59 -10.33 2.24
C LYS A 27 3.69 -10.19 3.47
N LEU A 28 2.83 -11.18 3.75
CA LEU A 28 1.99 -11.17 4.95
C LEU A 28 2.74 -11.72 6.18
N PRO A 29 2.41 -11.27 7.41
CA PRO A 29 2.90 -11.89 8.62
C PRO A 29 2.62 -13.41 8.63
N SER A 30 3.50 -14.19 9.26
CA SER A 30 3.43 -15.66 9.26
C SER A 30 2.07 -16.22 9.72
N TRP A 31 1.41 -15.56 10.67
CA TRP A 31 0.07 -15.96 11.13
C TRP A 31 -1.01 -15.77 10.05
N ALA A 32 -0.91 -14.71 9.24
CA ALA A 32 -1.86 -14.40 8.18
C ALA A 32 -1.65 -15.31 6.96
N ARG A 33 -0.40 -15.70 6.67
CA ARG A 33 -0.07 -16.63 5.57
C ARG A 33 -0.76 -18.00 5.70
N ALA A 34 -1.10 -18.42 6.91
CA ALA A 34 -1.74 -19.71 7.15
C ALA A 34 -3.23 -19.74 6.76
N VAL A 35 -3.89 -18.58 6.64
CA VAL A 35 -5.35 -18.46 6.50
C VAL A 35 -5.80 -17.71 5.24
N VAL A 36 -4.85 -17.16 4.48
CA VAL A 36 -5.11 -16.37 3.27
C VAL A 36 -4.83 -17.20 2.02
N PRO A 37 -5.70 -17.17 0.98
CA PRO A 37 -5.51 -17.91 -0.25
C PRO A 37 -4.24 -17.46 -0.97
N LYS A 38 -3.72 -18.33 -1.84
CA LYS A 38 -2.47 -18.08 -2.60
C LYS A 38 -2.51 -16.80 -3.44
N ILE A 39 -3.68 -16.41 -3.92
CA ILE A 39 -3.91 -15.19 -4.70
C ILE A 39 -5.21 -14.55 -4.22
N PHE A 40 -5.14 -13.26 -3.90
CA PHE A 40 -6.29 -12.40 -3.62
C PHE A 40 -5.93 -10.97 -4.04
N TYR A 41 -6.94 -10.16 -4.32
CA TYR A 41 -6.76 -8.76 -4.66
C TYR A 41 -7.37 -7.86 -3.59
N VAL A 42 -6.71 -6.74 -3.34
CA VAL A 42 -7.25 -5.61 -2.59
C VAL A 42 -7.63 -4.53 -3.60
N THR A 43 -8.88 -4.12 -3.60
CA THR A 43 -9.37 -3.02 -4.43
C THR A 43 -9.43 -1.77 -3.59
N GLU A 44 -8.67 -0.75 -3.99
CA GLU A 44 -8.75 0.63 -3.54
C GLU A 44 -9.68 1.42 -4.46
N LYS A 45 -10.58 2.19 -3.89
CA LYS A 45 -11.32 3.25 -4.58
C LYS A 45 -11.06 4.55 -3.85
N ALA A 46 -10.65 5.58 -4.56
CA ALA A 46 -10.37 6.89 -3.98
C ALA A 46 -11.18 7.96 -4.70
N TRP A 47 -11.82 8.83 -3.91
CA TRP A 47 -12.49 10.02 -4.40
C TRP A 47 -11.77 11.24 -3.85
N ASN A 48 -11.15 12.01 -4.75
CA ASN A 48 -10.40 13.20 -4.40
C ASN A 48 -11.21 14.46 -4.72
N TYR A 49 -11.64 15.16 -3.65
CA TYR A 49 -12.32 16.45 -3.64
C TYR A 49 -11.55 17.44 -2.75
N TYR A 50 -10.20 17.47 -2.86
CA TYR A 50 -9.34 18.28 -2.00
C TYR A 50 -9.97 19.65 -1.68
N PRO A 51 -10.11 20.03 -0.39
CA PRO A 51 -9.43 19.47 0.79
C PRO A 51 -10.16 18.32 1.50
N TYR A 52 -11.06 17.60 0.83
CA TYR A 52 -11.69 16.38 1.38
C TYR A 52 -11.44 15.18 0.47
N THR A 53 -11.03 14.04 1.04
CA THR A 53 -10.83 12.81 0.27
C THR A 53 -11.42 11.61 0.98
N VAL A 54 -11.98 10.68 0.21
CA VAL A 54 -12.47 9.39 0.71
C VAL A 54 -11.68 8.29 0.03
N THR A 55 -11.26 7.28 0.78
CA THR A 55 -10.60 6.09 0.23
C THR A 55 -11.17 4.83 0.87
N GLU A 56 -11.58 3.89 0.03
CA GLU A 56 -12.14 2.61 0.42
C GLU A 56 -11.24 1.47 -0.08
N TYR A 57 -10.83 0.59 0.82
CA TYR A 57 -10.17 -0.67 0.50
C TYR A 57 -11.11 -1.83 0.77
N THR A 58 -11.22 -2.75 -0.19
CA THR A 58 -11.98 -4.00 -0.06
C THR A 58 -11.11 -5.17 -0.47
N CYS A 59 -11.38 -6.36 0.06
CA CYS A 59 -10.62 -7.57 -0.28
C CYS A 59 -11.51 -8.60 -0.98
N SER A 60 -11.02 -9.17 -2.08
CA SER A 60 -11.76 -10.17 -2.85
C SER A 60 -12.09 -11.45 -2.09
N PHE A 61 -11.19 -11.87 -1.22
CA PHE A 61 -11.31 -13.09 -0.43
C PHE A 61 -12.14 -12.88 0.84
N LEU A 62 -12.23 -11.64 1.32
CA LEU A 62 -12.92 -11.28 2.55
C LEU A 62 -13.97 -10.22 2.23
N PRO A 63 -15.16 -10.61 1.75
CA PRO A 63 -16.18 -9.67 1.29
C PRO A 63 -16.65 -8.67 2.35
N LYS A 64 -16.51 -9.06 3.63
CA LYS A 64 -16.87 -8.24 4.80
C LYS A 64 -15.69 -7.44 5.37
N PHE A 65 -14.50 -7.57 4.78
CA PHE A 65 -13.34 -6.76 5.13
C PHE A 65 -13.38 -5.44 4.37
N SER A 66 -13.27 -4.34 5.11
CA SER A 66 -13.10 -3.02 4.51
C SER A 66 -12.22 -2.12 5.37
N ILE A 67 -11.47 -1.24 4.70
CA ILE A 67 -10.84 -0.07 5.34
C ILE A 67 -11.46 1.15 4.67
N HIS A 68 -12.06 2.03 5.47
CA HIS A 68 -12.59 3.31 5.02
C HIS A 68 -11.77 4.43 5.63
N ILE A 69 -11.26 5.34 4.80
CA ILE A 69 -10.44 6.47 5.23
C ILE A 69 -11.05 7.75 4.72
N GLU A 70 -11.49 8.60 5.63
CA GLU A 70 -11.87 9.98 5.33
C GLU A 70 -10.73 10.91 5.71
N THR A 71 -10.34 11.81 4.83
CA THR A 71 -9.29 12.78 5.10
C THR A 71 -9.80 14.20 4.91
N LYS A 72 -9.52 15.07 5.88
CA LYS A 72 -9.71 16.51 5.81
C LYS A 72 -8.36 17.19 6.05
N TYR A 73 -8.12 18.31 5.36
CA TYR A 73 -6.89 19.08 5.50
C TYR A 73 -7.19 20.48 6.04
N GLU A 74 -6.41 20.94 7.02
CA GLU A 74 -6.49 22.30 7.55
C GLU A 74 -5.09 22.88 7.77
N ASP A 75 -4.93 24.19 7.60
CA ASP A 75 -3.68 24.91 7.83
C ASP A 75 -3.47 25.22 9.32
N ASN A 76 -3.34 24.15 10.11
CA ASN A 76 -3.08 24.21 11.55
C ASN A 76 -2.13 23.08 11.99
N LYS A 77 -1.88 23.00 13.30
CA LYS A 77 -0.93 22.06 13.92
C LYS A 77 -1.60 20.80 14.48
N GLY A 78 -2.77 20.42 13.96
CA GLY A 78 -3.54 19.30 14.51
C GLY A 78 -4.41 19.67 15.72
N SER A 79 -4.87 20.92 15.78
CA SER A 79 -5.60 21.49 16.94
C SER A 79 -7.13 21.39 16.85
N ASN A 80 -7.69 20.75 15.81
CA ASN A 80 -9.13 20.64 15.61
C ASN A 80 -9.65 19.24 15.99
N ASP A 81 -9.98 19.05 17.26
CA ASP A 81 -10.53 17.79 17.79
C ASP A 81 -11.95 17.48 17.26
N CYS A 82 -12.62 18.46 16.64
CA CYS A 82 -14.02 18.37 16.23
C CYS A 82 -14.21 18.14 14.73
N ILE A 83 -13.14 17.94 13.96
CA ILE A 83 -13.17 17.96 12.49
C ILE A 83 -14.08 16.88 11.86
N PHE A 84 -14.38 15.81 12.60
CA PHE A 84 -15.28 14.72 12.21
C PHE A 84 -16.51 14.56 13.13
N ASN A 85 -16.89 15.58 13.92
CA ASN A 85 -17.99 15.45 14.89
C ASN A 85 -19.39 15.34 14.26
N ASN A 86 -19.52 15.66 12.98
CA ASN A 86 -20.77 15.45 12.23
C ASN A 86 -20.97 13.99 11.82
N GLU A 87 -19.93 13.18 11.86
CA GLU A 87 -19.97 11.77 11.50
C GLU A 87 -20.09 10.94 12.79
N LEU A 88 -20.99 9.97 12.82
CA LEU A 88 -21.12 8.87 13.81
C LEU A 88 -20.70 9.19 15.26
N LYS A 89 -21.60 9.85 16.02
CA LYS A 89 -21.39 10.26 17.43
C LYS A 89 -21.24 9.11 18.44
N ASP A 90 -21.51 7.86 18.04
CA ASP A 90 -21.68 6.74 18.97
C ASP A 90 -20.53 5.71 18.95
N LEU A 91 -19.40 6.02 18.31
CA LEU A 91 -18.22 5.14 18.25
C LEU A 91 -17.07 5.72 19.09
N GLU A 92 -16.46 4.89 19.94
CA GLU A 92 -15.19 5.23 20.59
C GLU A 92 -14.10 5.45 19.53
N ARG A 93 -13.35 6.54 19.69
CA ARG A 93 -12.26 6.93 18.77
C ARG A 93 -10.97 7.05 19.53
N GLU A 94 -9.92 6.43 19.01
CA GLU A 94 -8.56 6.64 19.47
C GLU A 94 -7.89 7.69 18.58
N VAL A 95 -7.34 8.74 19.19
CA VAL A 95 -6.58 9.77 18.48
C VAL A 95 -5.11 9.40 18.51
N CYS A 96 -4.49 9.24 17.34
CA CYS A 96 -3.07 8.97 17.19
C CYS A 96 -2.40 10.09 16.38
N PHE A 97 -1.46 10.80 17.00
CA PHE A 97 -0.60 11.74 16.30
C PHE A 97 0.54 10.97 15.60
N ILE A 98 0.88 11.39 14.38
CA ILE A 98 2.04 10.88 13.64
C ILE A 98 3.07 12.00 13.59
N ASP A 99 4.27 11.75 14.11
CA ASP A 99 5.39 12.67 14.02
C ASP A 99 6.39 12.22 12.95
N ILE A 100 6.43 12.91 11.83
CA ILE A 100 7.32 12.54 10.72
C ILE A 100 8.81 12.67 11.07
N ALA A 101 9.19 13.43 12.09
CA ALA A 101 10.59 13.57 12.50
C ALA A 101 10.94 12.62 13.65
N CYS A 102 10.04 12.41 14.60
CA CYS A 102 10.35 11.75 15.88
C CYS A 102 9.83 10.32 16.00
N ASP A 103 8.80 9.92 15.27
CA ASP A 103 8.27 8.56 15.38
C ASP A 103 9.26 7.54 14.81
N GLU A 104 9.40 6.40 15.48
CA GLU A 104 10.28 5.32 15.05
C GLU A 104 9.79 4.68 13.74
N VAL A 105 10.67 4.64 12.75
CA VAL A 105 10.45 3.90 11.50
C VAL A 105 11.08 2.51 11.63
N PRO A 106 10.38 1.43 11.25
CA PRO A 106 11.00 0.11 11.23
C PRO A 106 12.26 0.09 10.36
N GLU A 107 13.38 -0.39 10.90
CA GLU A 107 14.72 -0.37 10.27
C GLU A 107 14.72 -0.77 8.78
N ARG A 108 13.96 -1.82 8.43
CA ARG A 108 13.83 -2.32 7.04
C ARG A 108 13.25 -1.30 6.03
N TYR A 109 12.62 -0.24 6.52
CA TYR A 109 12.04 0.83 5.71
C TYR A 109 12.76 2.17 5.90
N TYR A 110 13.69 2.26 6.85
CA TYR A 110 14.44 3.48 7.09
C TYR A 110 15.41 3.73 5.94
N LYS A 111 15.43 4.98 5.46
CA LYS A 111 16.45 5.49 4.57
C LYS A 111 16.87 6.86 5.06
N GLU A 112 18.17 7.08 5.18
CA GLU A 112 18.73 8.35 5.64
C GLU A 112 18.32 9.51 4.73
N SER A 113 18.25 9.29 3.41
CA SER A 113 17.80 10.28 2.43
C SER A 113 16.31 10.66 2.57
N GLU A 114 15.51 9.83 3.25
CA GLU A 114 14.08 10.06 3.51
C GLU A 114 13.84 10.48 4.97
N ASP A 115 14.90 10.84 5.72
CA ASP A 115 14.79 11.28 7.10
C ASP A 115 14.64 12.80 7.22
N PRO A 116 13.48 13.33 7.65
CA PRO A 116 13.28 14.77 7.81
C PRO A 116 14.23 15.44 8.81
N ARG A 117 14.86 14.67 9.71
CA ARG A 117 15.88 15.18 10.63
C ARG A 117 17.22 15.46 9.95
N ASN A 118 17.47 14.81 8.81
CA ASN A 118 18.71 14.89 8.03
C ASN A 118 18.52 15.55 6.66
N PHE A 119 17.27 15.72 6.21
CA PHE A 119 16.92 16.35 4.95
C PHE A 119 16.67 17.87 5.10
N LYS A 120 17.29 18.65 4.22
CA LYS A 120 16.99 20.07 4.01
C LYS A 120 16.78 20.33 2.52
N SER A 121 15.64 20.93 2.20
CA SER A 121 15.27 21.28 0.84
C SER A 121 16.15 22.41 0.29
N GLU A 122 16.68 22.23 -0.92
CA GLU A 122 17.43 23.25 -1.63
C GLU A 122 16.50 24.32 -2.21
N LYS A 123 15.29 23.94 -2.64
CA LYS A 123 14.33 24.87 -3.27
C LYS A 123 13.61 25.75 -2.28
N THR A 124 13.22 25.19 -1.13
CA THR A 124 12.38 25.87 -0.14
C THR A 124 13.14 26.29 1.11
N GLY A 125 14.34 25.74 1.33
CA GLY A 125 15.12 25.94 2.55
C GLY A 125 14.56 25.23 3.79
N ARG A 126 13.45 24.49 3.67
CA ARG A 126 12.78 23.78 4.77
C ARG A 126 13.60 22.59 5.27
N GLY A 127 13.46 22.28 6.55
CA GLY A 127 14.31 21.30 7.23
C GLY A 127 15.63 21.92 7.69
N LEU A 128 16.42 21.27 8.54
CA LEU A 128 16.21 19.99 9.20
C LEU A 128 15.10 20.08 10.25
N LEU A 129 14.26 19.05 10.39
CA LEU A 129 13.22 19.02 11.43
C LEU A 129 13.83 18.62 12.78
N ARG A 130 13.69 19.51 13.78
CA ARG A 130 14.09 19.30 15.18
C ARG A 130 12.88 18.91 16.03
N ASP A 131 13.08 18.55 17.29
CA ASP A 131 12.01 18.02 18.14
C ASP A 131 10.84 19.02 18.33
N ASP A 132 11.08 20.33 18.18
CA ASP A 132 10.09 21.42 18.25
C ASP A 132 9.57 21.88 16.88
N TRP A 133 9.81 21.10 15.80
CA TRP A 133 9.53 21.52 14.42
C TRP A 133 8.08 21.94 14.18
N ARG A 134 7.12 21.34 14.89
CA ARG A 134 5.69 21.69 14.77
C ARG A 134 5.43 23.14 15.17
N GLU A 135 6.22 23.67 16.11
CA GLU A 135 6.10 25.04 16.57
C GLU A 135 6.94 26.02 15.75
N SER A 136 8.11 25.58 15.31
CA SER A 136 9.12 26.43 14.69
C SER A 136 8.98 26.58 13.16
N GLN A 137 8.34 25.62 12.48
CA GLN A 137 8.31 25.55 11.01
C GLN A 137 7.03 26.15 10.43
N GLN A 138 7.17 26.88 9.32
CA GLN A 138 6.09 27.41 8.50
C GLN A 138 6.45 27.29 7.01
N PRO A 139 5.46 27.12 6.10
CA PRO A 139 4.04 26.87 6.37
C PRO A 139 3.79 25.48 6.97
N ILE A 140 2.72 25.31 7.73
CA ILE A 140 2.29 24.03 8.31
C ILE A 140 0.82 23.74 8.02
N MET A 141 0.52 22.47 7.77
CA MET A 141 -0.83 21.95 7.60
C MET A 141 -0.96 20.61 8.33
N CYS A 142 -2.19 20.22 8.65
CA CYS A 142 -2.51 18.93 9.24
C CYS A 142 -3.46 18.15 8.32
N SER A 143 -3.12 16.88 8.08
CA SER A 143 -4.01 15.92 7.44
C SER A 143 -4.68 15.07 8.53
N TYR A 144 -5.96 15.33 8.77
CA TYR A 144 -6.77 14.56 9.71
C TYR A 144 -7.34 13.35 8.98
N LYS A 145 -7.02 12.15 9.43
CA LYS A 145 -7.43 10.88 8.80
C LYS A 145 -8.30 10.07 9.75
N LEU A 146 -9.60 10.01 9.47
CA LEU A 146 -10.52 9.12 10.16
C LEU A 146 -10.49 7.75 9.47
N VAL A 147 -9.91 6.76 10.16
CA VAL A 147 -9.75 5.40 9.65
C VAL A 147 -10.77 4.50 10.35
N ALA A 148 -11.60 3.82 9.58
CA ALA A 148 -12.50 2.78 10.06
C ALA A 148 -12.12 1.45 9.41
N VAL A 149 -11.79 0.44 10.23
CA VAL A 149 -11.52 -0.92 9.76
C VAL A 149 -12.68 -1.81 10.19
N LYS A 150 -13.16 -2.64 9.26
CA LYS A 150 -14.20 -3.62 9.52
C LYS A 150 -13.70 -5.00 9.14
N PHE A 151 -13.77 -5.96 10.06
CA PHE A 151 -13.41 -7.34 9.81
C PHE A 151 -14.30 -8.33 10.59
N GLU A 152 -15.36 -8.80 9.94
CA GLU A 152 -16.37 -9.68 10.56
C GLU A 152 -15.98 -11.19 10.51
N VAL A 153 -14.84 -11.55 11.09
CA VAL A 153 -14.45 -12.97 11.27
C VAL A 153 -14.41 -13.32 12.74
N TRP A 154 -15.23 -14.30 13.11
CA TRP A 154 -15.37 -14.75 14.50
C TRP A 154 -14.03 -15.18 15.10
N GLY A 155 -13.74 -14.70 16.31
CA GLY A 155 -12.51 -14.99 17.05
C GLY A 155 -11.25 -14.26 16.57
N LEU A 156 -11.30 -13.52 15.45
CA LEU A 156 -10.14 -12.79 14.89
C LEU A 156 -10.38 -11.29 14.70
N GLN A 157 -11.62 -10.81 14.81
CA GLN A 157 -12.03 -9.41 14.59
C GLN A 157 -11.06 -8.38 15.17
N THR A 158 -11.02 -8.25 16.50
CA THR A 158 -10.23 -7.23 17.20
C THR A 158 -8.75 -7.28 16.86
N ARG A 159 -8.18 -8.50 16.81
CA ARG A 159 -6.75 -8.70 16.54
C ARG A 159 -6.37 -8.23 15.14
N VAL A 160 -7.21 -8.51 14.15
CA VAL A 160 -6.95 -8.12 12.76
C VAL A 160 -7.22 -6.63 12.55
N GLU A 161 -8.31 -6.08 13.11
CA GLU A 161 -8.62 -4.65 13.02
C GLU A 161 -7.48 -3.81 13.62
N GLN A 162 -7.01 -4.13 14.82
CA GLN A 162 -5.86 -3.47 15.45
C GLN A 162 -4.58 -3.61 14.63
N PHE A 163 -4.31 -4.79 14.07
CA PHE A 163 -3.16 -4.99 13.20
C PHE A 163 -3.22 -4.10 11.95
N VAL A 164 -4.38 -3.98 11.32
CA VAL A 164 -4.58 -3.12 10.15
C VAL A 164 -4.41 -1.65 10.51
N HIS A 165 -4.96 -1.18 11.63
CA HIS A 165 -4.73 0.19 12.11
C HIS A 165 -3.24 0.49 12.29
N LYS A 166 -2.47 -0.43 12.86
CA LYS A 166 -1.01 -0.29 12.98
C LYS A 166 -0.34 -0.20 11.60
N VAL A 167 -0.71 -1.07 10.67
CA VAL A 167 -0.17 -1.03 9.29
C VAL A 167 -0.50 0.28 8.60
N VAL A 168 -1.73 0.78 8.73
CA VAL A 168 -2.15 2.08 8.17
C VAL A 168 -1.30 3.21 8.79
N LYS A 169 -1.11 3.23 10.11
CA LYS A 169 -0.24 4.21 10.77
C LYS A 169 1.19 4.17 10.22
N ASP A 170 1.79 2.99 10.11
CA ASP A 170 3.16 2.81 9.61
C ASP A 170 3.29 3.32 8.15
N ILE A 171 2.32 3.01 7.29
CA ILE A 171 2.27 3.48 5.90
C ILE A 171 2.15 5.01 5.84
N LEU A 172 1.29 5.60 6.67
CA LEU A 172 1.11 7.04 6.73
C LEU A 172 2.39 7.75 7.20
N LEU A 173 3.05 7.24 8.23
CA LEU A 173 4.32 7.78 8.71
C LEU A 173 5.38 7.78 7.59
N ILE A 174 5.60 6.63 6.96
CA ILE A 174 6.60 6.49 5.89
C ILE A 174 6.26 7.38 4.69
N GLY A 175 5.01 7.39 4.26
CA GLY A 175 4.55 8.18 3.12
C GLY A 175 4.71 9.69 3.33
N HIS A 176 4.41 10.21 4.53
CA HIS A 176 4.59 11.65 4.80
C HIS A 176 6.06 12.04 4.97
N ARG A 177 6.91 11.15 5.49
CA ARG A 177 8.37 11.36 5.50
C ARG A 177 8.92 11.49 4.08
N GLN A 178 8.52 10.59 3.19
CA GLN A 178 8.87 10.62 1.77
C GLN A 178 8.36 11.90 1.09
N ALA A 179 7.10 12.27 1.32
CA ALA A 179 6.53 13.49 0.75
C ALA A 179 7.34 14.74 1.14
N PHE A 180 7.81 14.83 2.40
CA PHE A 180 8.67 15.92 2.86
C PHE A 180 10.06 15.85 2.24
N ALA A 181 10.71 14.69 2.26
CA ALA A 181 12.07 14.51 1.75
C ALA A 181 12.18 14.67 0.22
N TRP A 182 11.08 14.44 -0.51
CA TRP A 182 11.01 14.62 -1.96
C TRP A 182 10.45 15.97 -2.38
N VAL A 183 10.33 16.94 -1.45
CA VAL A 183 9.77 18.27 -1.76
C VAL A 183 10.47 18.94 -2.94
N ASP A 184 11.78 18.78 -3.07
CA ASP A 184 12.52 19.38 -4.18
C ASP A 184 12.13 18.79 -5.55
N GLU A 185 11.60 17.57 -5.58
CA GLU A 185 11.15 16.91 -6.81
C GLU A 185 9.79 17.45 -7.28
N TRP A 186 8.86 17.72 -6.35
CA TRP A 186 7.47 18.06 -6.69
C TRP A 186 7.09 19.53 -6.49
N TYR A 187 7.87 20.33 -5.76
CA TYR A 187 7.48 21.69 -5.34
C TYR A 187 7.13 22.64 -6.51
N ASP A 188 7.88 22.57 -7.62
CA ASP A 188 7.65 23.43 -8.79
C ASP A 188 6.77 22.77 -9.87
N MET A 189 6.27 21.55 -9.62
CA MET A 189 5.48 20.86 -10.63
C MET A 189 4.14 21.55 -10.83
N THR A 190 3.81 21.83 -12.09
CA THR A 190 2.47 22.23 -12.49
C THR A 190 1.50 21.05 -12.41
N MET A 191 0.21 21.32 -12.28
CA MET A 191 -0.81 20.26 -12.28
C MET A 191 -0.80 19.41 -13.56
N ASP A 192 -0.34 19.95 -14.69
CA ASP A 192 -0.23 19.20 -15.94
C ASP A 192 0.98 18.24 -15.91
N GLU A 193 2.12 18.67 -15.36
CA GLU A 193 3.27 17.79 -15.10
C GLU A 193 2.93 16.70 -14.08
N VAL A 194 2.15 17.02 -13.04
CA VAL A 194 1.64 16.02 -12.09
C VAL A 194 0.79 14.98 -12.80
N ARG A 195 -0.16 15.40 -13.65
CA ARG A 195 -1.00 14.47 -14.42
C ARG A 195 -0.19 13.60 -15.38
N GLU A 196 0.83 14.17 -16.00
CA GLU A 196 1.70 13.44 -16.91
C GLU A 196 2.59 12.43 -16.17
N TYR A 197 3.10 12.81 -15.01
CA TYR A 197 3.83 11.91 -14.11
C TYR A 197 2.93 10.75 -13.63
N GLU A 198 1.69 11.05 -13.20
CA GLU A 198 0.69 10.05 -12.84
C GLU A 198 0.44 9.08 -14.00
N ARG A 199 0.20 9.60 -15.22
CA ARG A 199 -0.06 8.78 -16.42
C ARG A 199 1.12 7.87 -16.75
N THR A 200 2.33 8.40 -16.75
CA THR A 200 3.55 7.65 -17.06
C THR A 200 3.81 6.56 -16.01
N THR A 201 3.65 6.89 -14.73
CA THR A 201 3.78 5.95 -13.62
C THR A 201 2.72 4.85 -13.70
N GLN A 202 1.48 5.23 -14.05
CA GLN A 202 0.38 4.30 -14.26
C GLN A 202 0.70 3.28 -15.36
N GLU A 203 1.15 3.76 -16.51
CA GLU A 203 1.50 2.93 -17.65
C GLU A 203 2.69 2.02 -17.36
N ALA A 204 3.74 2.56 -16.74
CA ALA A 204 4.92 1.79 -16.35
C ALA A 204 4.56 0.68 -15.35
N THR A 205 3.67 0.98 -14.40
CA THR A 205 3.17 -0.02 -13.44
C THR A 205 2.37 -1.09 -14.18
N ASN A 206 1.42 -0.72 -15.03
CA ASN A 206 0.61 -1.66 -15.81
C ASN A 206 1.45 -2.55 -16.73
N ARG A 207 2.55 -2.05 -17.32
CA ARG A 207 3.47 -2.84 -18.14
C ARG A 207 4.16 -3.96 -17.34
N LYS A 208 4.50 -3.73 -16.07
CA LYS A 208 5.13 -4.75 -15.21
C LYS A 208 4.20 -5.91 -14.86
N ILE A 209 2.89 -5.76 -15.05
CA ILE A 209 1.86 -6.77 -14.71
C ILE A 209 1.63 -7.76 -15.86
N GLY A 210 1.92 -7.38 -17.10
CA GLY A 210 1.53 -8.13 -18.29
C GLY A 210 0.02 -8.04 -18.60
N ILE A 211 -0.38 -8.58 -19.76
CA ILE A 211 -1.80 -8.68 -20.15
C ILE A 211 -2.36 -9.95 -19.52
N PHE A 212 -3.09 -9.84 -18.41
CA PHE A 212 -3.99 -10.91 -18.02
C PHE A 212 -5.26 -10.79 -18.87
N PRO A 213 -5.66 -11.84 -19.63
CA PRO A 213 -6.94 -11.83 -20.30
C PRO A 213 -8.02 -11.70 -19.22
N PRO A 214 -9.10 -10.92 -19.46
CA PRO A 214 -10.20 -10.88 -18.52
C PRO A 214 -10.71 -12.31 -18.35
N ALA A 215 -10.65 -12.83 -17.12
CA ALA A 215 -11.21 -14.13 -16.77
C ALA A 215 -12.75 -14.02 -16.70
N ILE A 216 -13.37 -13.64 -17.81
CA ILE A 216 -14.78 -13.91 -18.11
C ILE A 216 -14.83 -14.19 -19.62
N SER A 217 -14.51 -15.41 -20.01
CA SER A 217 -15.09 -15.96 -21.24
C SER A 217 -16.54 -16.29 -20.92
N ILE A 218 -17.46 -15.40 -21.31
CA ILE A 218 -18.85 -15.80 -21.53
C ILE A 218 -18.74 -16.81 -22.68
N THR A 219 -18.76 -18.09 -22.35
CA THR A 219 -19.13 -19.09 -23.35
C THR A 219 -20.61 -18.87 -23.58
N ASP A 220 -20.96 -18.38 -24.76
CA ASP A 220 -22.33 -18.38 -25.23
C ASP A 220 -22.79 -19.84 -25.30
N ILE A 221 -23.37 -20.33 -24.19
CA ILE A 221 -24.13 -21.57 -24.22
C ILE A 221 -25.41 -21.22 -24.96
N ALA A 222 -25.45 -21.61 -26.24
CA ALA A 222 -26.67 -21.59 -27.02
C ALA A 222 -27.78 -22.32 -26.24
N LEU A 223 -28.83 -21.59 -25.90
CA LEU A 223 -30.03 -22.12 -25.25
C LEU A 223 -30.64 -23.23 -26.12
N PRO A 224 -30.86 -24.45 -25.60
CA PRO A 224 -31.72 -25.41 -26.27
C PRO A 224 -33.16 -24.90 -26.19
N SER A 225 -33.81 -24.79 -27.35
CA SER A 225 -35.25 -24.60 -27.42
C SER A 225 -35.96 -25.87 -26.97
N CYS A 226 -36.83 -25.80 -25.96
CA CYS A 226 -38.10 -26.54 -25.99
C CYS A 226 -39.09 -26.15 -24.88
N SER A 227 -40.30 -25.90 -25.38
CA SER A 227 -41.65 -26.13 -24.83
C SER A 227 -42.05 -25.77 -23.39
N ARG A 228 -43.17 -25.04 -23.36
CA ARG A 228 -44.02 -24.68 -22.22
C ARG A 228 -44.50 -25.92 -21.43
N SER A 229 -44.31 -25.89 -20.11
CA SER A 229 -45.34 -26.20 -19.11
C SER A 229 -44.85 -25.72 -17.73
N GLY A 230 -45.74 -25.04 -16.98
CA GLY A 230 -45.42 -24.50 -15.67
C GLY A 230 -45.47 -25.56 -14.58
N HIS A 231 -44.74 -25.35 -13.48
CA HIS A 231 -45.23 -25.25 -12.11
C HIS A 231 -44.07 -24.82 -11.18
N SER A 232 -44.35 -23.85 -10.31
CA SER A 232 -43.49 -23.34 -9.24
C SER A 232 -43.20 -24.41 -8.19
N SER A 233 -41.95 -24.51 -7.70
CA SER A 233 -41.57 -24.87 -6.32
C SER A 233 -40.05 -24.80 -6.11
N ALA A 234 -39.61 -24.22 -4.99
CA ALA A 234 -38.22 -23.99 -4.58
C ALA A 234 -37.39 -25.29 -4.39
N PRO A 235 -36.04 -25.25 -4.46
CA PRO A 235 -35.21 -26.41 -4.15
C PRO A 235 -34.95 -26.53 -2.64
N SER A 236 -35.17 -27.75 -2.14
CA SER A 236 -34.93 -28.18 -0.75
C SER A 236 -33.44 -28.42 -0.45
N THR A 237 -33.04 -28.05 0.77
CA THR A 237 -31.74 -28.34 1.39
C THR A 237 -31.58 -29.85 1.67
N PRO A 238 -30.43 -30.48 1.38
CA PRO A 238 -30.11 -31.80 1.93
C PRO A 238 -29.51 -31.66 3.34
N LEU A 239 -30.12 -32.37 4.28
CA LEU A 239 -29.62 -32.60 5.64
C LEU A 239 -28.63 -33.78 5.59
N THR A 240 -27.34 -33.54 5.79
CA THR A 240 -26.37 -34.61 6.04
C THR A 240 -25.38 -34.16 7.10
N THR A 241 -25.58 -34.68 8.31
CA THR A 241 -24.66 -34.63 9.45
C THR A 241 -23.74 -35.83 9.39
N GLU A 242 -22.55 -35.69 8.80
CA GLU A 242 -21.38 -36.55 9.07
C GLU A 242 -20.10 -35.86 8.57
N ALA A 243 -19.06 -35.87 9.40
CA ALA A 243 -17.78 -35.21 9.12
C ALA A 243 -16.83 -36.15 8.35
N PRO A 244 -16.12 -35.68 7.30
CA PRO A 244 -15.17 -36.53 6.59
C PRO A 244 -13.94 -36.86 7.44
N GLU A 245 -13.73 -38.14 7.73
CA GLU A 245 -12.53 -38.67 8.37
C GLU A 245 -11.33 -38.61 7.41
N PHE A 246 -10.55 -37.54 7.45
CA PHE A 246 -9.20 -37.56 6.88
C PHE A 246 -8.25 -36.61 7.61
N LEU A 247 -8.04 -36.84 8.91
CA LEU A 247 -6.92 -36.26 9.67
C LEU A 247 -6.45 -37.20 10.79
N THR A 248 -5.86 -38.35 10.44
CA THR A 248 -5.01 -39.08 11.39
C THR A 248 -3.59 -38.50 11.33
N VAL A 249 -3.20 -37.78 12.37
CA VAL A 249 -1.85 -37.25 12.57
C VAL A 249 -0.93 -38.37 13.07
N PRO A 250 0.20 -38.67 12.40
CA PRO A 250 1.21 -39.56 12.98
C PRO A 250 1.98 -38.87 14.13
N LYS A 251 2.03 -39.56 15.27
CA LYS A 251 2.89 -39.26 16.42
C LYS A 251 4.31 -39.82 16.15
N ASP A 252 5.30 -39.02 16.56
CA ASP A 252 6.73 -39.32 16.79
C ASP A 252 7.81 -39.04 15.70
N ARG A 253 8.50 -37.90 15.92
CA ARG A 253 9.96 -37.54 15.92
C ARG A 253 10.88 -37.90 14.72
N PRO A 254 11.90 -37.05 14.38
CA PRO A 254 12.93 -36.54 15.31
C PRO A 254 13.35 -35.06 15.18
N ARG A 255 13.87 -34.50 16.28
CA ARG A 255 14.50 -33.16 16.37
C ARG A 255 15.86 -33.19 15.66
N LYS A 256 16.03 -32.44 14.56
CA LYS A 256 17.36 -32.13 14.00
C LYS A 256 17.72 -30.68 14.27
N LYS A 257 18.86 -30.50 14.94
CA LYS A 257 19.61 -29.23 15.03
C LYS A 257 20.41 -29.09 13.73
N SER A 258 20.30 -27.94 13.06
CA SER A 258 21.36 -27.22 12.34
C SER A 258 20.73 -26.21 11.37
N ALA A 259 21.09 -24.94 11.51
CA ALA A 259 20.78 -23.90 10.54
C ALA A 259 21.48 -24.16 9.19
N PRO A 260 20.94 -23.66 8.06
CA PRO A 260 21.76 -23.34 6.91
C PRO A 260 21.78 -21.82 6.65
N GLU A 261 22.91 -21.44 6.05
CA GLU A 261 23.44 -20.10 5.87
C GLU A 261 22.61 -19.18 4.96
N THR A 262 22.82 -17.89 5.21
CA THR A 262 22.40 -16.70 4.47
C THR A 262 22.56 -16.85 2.95
N LEU A 263 21.45 -16.73 2.22
CA LEU A 263 21.47 -16.46 0.78
C LEU A 263 21.69 -14.98 0.54
N THR A 264 22.96 -14.61 0.37
CA THR A 264 23.39 -13.31 -0.15
C THR A 264 23.03 -13.23 -1.63
N LEU A 265 22.26 -12.22 -2.05
CA LEU A 265 22.09 -11.87 -3.47
C LEU A 265 23.27 -10.98 -3.90
N PRO A 266 23.78 -11.13 -5.14
CA PRO A 266 24.93 -10.37 -5.62
C PRO A 266 24.61 -8.90 -5.90
N ASP A 267 25.58 -8.05 -5.55
CA ASP A 267 25.60 -6.60 -5.77
C ASP A 267 25.69 -6.27 -7.28
N PRO A 268 24.87 -5.36 -7.85
CA PRO A 268 24.94 -5.01 -9.27
C PRO A 268 26.09 -4.06 -9.65
N ALA A 269 26.98 -3.70 -8.71
CA ALA A 269 28.00 -2.67 -8.92
C ALA A 269 29.36 -3.17 -9.47
N LEU A 270 29.49 -4.45 -9.84
CA LEU A 270 30.70 -5.02 -10.42
C LEU A 270 30.44 -5.59 -11.82
N ASN A 271 30.08 -4.73 -12.78
CA ASN A 271 30.16 -5.11 -14.19
C ASN A 271 30.46 -3.94 -15.14
N THR A 272 31.33 -3.02 -14.70
CA THR A 272 31.89 -1.95 -15.55
C THR A 272 33.37 -1.72 -15.23
N GLN A 273 34.15 -2.80 -15.07
CA GLN A 273 35.61 -2.76 -15.17
C GLN A 273 36.13 -4.07 -15.80
N SER A 274 35.87 -4.28 -17.09
CA SER A 274 36.60 -5.29 -17.88
C SER A 274 36.72 -4.98 -19.37
N MET A 275 36.53 -3.73 -19.78
CA MET A 275 37.02 -3.25 -21.08
C MET A 275 37.76 -1.94 -20.83
N PHE A 276 38.95 -1.82 -21.45
CA PHE A 276 39.98 -0.78 -21.27
C PHE A 276 41.10 -1.05 -20.26
N THR A 277 41.83 -2.15 -20.46
CA THR A 277 43.30 -2.13 -20.27
C THR A 277 43.98 -2.87 -21.41
N ASN A 278 44.47 -2.14 -22.42
CA ASN A 278 45.74 -2.41 -23.10
C ASN A 278 46.02 -1.33 -24.15
N ASN A 279 46.75 -0.29 -23.73
CA ASN A 279 47.89 0.21 -24.50
C ASN A 279 48.73 1.13 -23.62
N LYS A 280 49.90 0.62 -23.20
CA LYS A 280 51.03 1.47 -22.81
C LYS A 280 51.71 1.92 -24.09
N SER A 281 51.83 3.23 -24.31
CA SER A 281 53.01 3.77 -24.98
C SER A 281 53.47 5.06 -24.29
N SER A 282 54.79 5.15 -24.23
CA SER A 282 55.69 6.15 -23.68
C SER A 282 55.43 7.61 -24.07
N HIS A 283 55.71 8.55 -23.17
CA HIS A 283 56.51 9.76 -23.46
C HIS A 283 56.97 10.51 -22.18
N PRO A 284 57.93 11.47 -22.27
CA PRO A 284 59.13 11.50 -21.45
C PRO A 284 59.11 12.53 -20.32
N LYS A 285 60.12 12.43 -19.45
CA LYS A 285 60.49 13.41 -18.42
C LYS A 285 60.81 14.77 -19.03
N SER A 286 60.25 15.84 -18.46
CA SER A 286 60.79 17.20 -18.57
C SER A 286 60.97 17.78 -17.17
N ASN A 287 62.22 18.13 -16.87
CA ASN A 287 62.64 18.92 -15.73
C ASN A 287 62.00 20.32 -15.76
N THR A 288 61.80 20.91 -14.59
CA THR A 288 61.99 22.35 -14.43
C THR A 288 62.42 22.64 -13.00
N GLU A 289 63.49 23.43 -12.90
CA GLU A 289 63.89 24.23 -11.74
C GLU A 289 62.78 25.21 -11.32
#